data_AF-A0A433PKD0-F1
#
_entry.id   AF-A0A433PKD0-F1
#
_cell.length_a   1.000
_cell.length_b   1.000
_cell.length_c   1.000
_cell.angle_alpha   90.00
_cell.angle_beta   90.00
_cell.angle_gamma   90.00
#
_symmetry.space_group_name_H-M   'P 1'
#
loop_
_entity.id
_entity.type
_entity.pdbx_description
1 polymer ?
#
loop_
_entity_poly.entity_id
_entity_poly.type
_entity_poly.pdbx_seq_one_letter_code
_entity_poly.pdbx_strand_id
1 'polypeptide(L)'
;MFELVHESIWIASHMTFTRNFALSGNVGDIVAKDDAQMSTAHLLGMLSGVGLITVSHSPAFLFTVFAALTPLNIWSTYKLLRVAQFEILNQPKLTLLGRVYIDTGKVVMMNELTGKEIGFGEWIKPFGEKGGINVRIKLGVPAEKAFAGGGEVERVVDVMRNENYLLNYHRDTMHVLFHQDAESNDVIKSILHALRFHDLLAQSGLTSTHTPADREREWDAYATAMRESLLWTRERFGEFVAELDRRDWQSDVVFWNDSGLRVTWYRPPTNMMADDSIIE
;
A
#
# COMPACT_ATOMS: atom_id res chain seq x y z
N MET A 1 -5.81 18.50 -30.54
CA MET A 1 -6.23 17.32 -29.73
C MET A 1 -5.03 16.64 -29.07
N PHE A 2 -3.91 16.40 -29.75
CA PHE A 2 -2.69 15.81 -29.14
C PHE A 2 -1.92 16.74 -28.18
N GLU A 3 -1.94 18.07 -28.38
CA GLU A 3 -1.32 19.03 -27.44
C GLU A 3 -1.98 19.05 -26.05
N LEU A 4 -3.23 18.59 -25.90
CA LEU A 4 -3.88 18.56 -24.59
C LEU A 4 -3.54 17.29 -23.81
N VAL A 5 -3.14 16.22 -24.49
CA VAL A 5 -2.90 14.91 -23.86
C VAL A 5 -1.66 14.94 -22.97
N HIS A 6 -0.56 15.56 -23.43
CA HIS A 6 0.65 15.66 -22.62
C HIS A 6 0.47 16.55 -21.38
N GLU A 7 -0.20 17.69 -21.54
CA GLU A 7 -0.57 18.57 -20.42
C GLU A 7 -1.47 17.85 -19.42
N SER A 8 -2.46 17.10 -19.91
CA SER A 8 -3.36 16.33 -19.04
C SER A 8 -2.61 15.25 -18.24
N ILE A 9 -1.67 14.54 -18.86
CA ILE A 9 -0.84 13.53 -18.19
C ILE A 9 0.08 14.19 -17.15
N TRP A 10 0.69 15.32 -17.50
CA TRP A 10 1.56 16.06 -16.61
C TRP A 10 0.78 16.59 -15.40
N ILE A 11 -0.34 17.28 -15.61
CA ILE A 11 -1.22 17.78 -14.54
C ILE A 11 -1.70 16.63 -13.66
N ALA A 12 -2.17 15.53 -14.24
CA ALA A 12 -2.66 14.39 -13.45
C ALA A 12 -1.55 13.75 -12.60
N SER A 13 -0.35 13.60 -13.15
CA SER A 13 0.79 13.03 -12.45
C SER A 13 1.33 13.97 -11.36
N HIS A 14 1.44 15.27 -11.68
CA HIS A 14 1.87 16.31 -10.75
C HIS A 14 0.88 16.47 -9.59
N MET A 15 -0.42 16.53 -9.86
CA MET A 15 -1.45 16.60 -8.81
C MET A 15 -1.44 15.35 -7.93
N THR A 16 -1.25 14.17 -8.53
CA THR A 16 -1.11 12.91 -7.78
C THR A 16 0.13 12.93 -6.88
N PHE A 17 1.25 13.40 -7.40
CA PHE A 17 2.50 13.51 -6.67
C PHE A 17 2.41 14.54 -5.53
N THR A 18 1.86 15.72 -5.80
CA THR A 18 1.72 16.81 -4.83
C THR A 18 0.72 16.46 -3.73
N ARG A 19 -0.34 15.72 -4.07
CA ARG A 19 -1.27 15.16 -3.07
C ARG A 19 -0.56 14.28 -2.04
N ASN A 20 0.53 13.61 -2.43
CA ASN A 20 1.29 12.76 -1.50
C ASN A 20 2.02 13.54 -0.40
N PHE A 21 2.18 14.86 -0.57
CA PHE A 21 2.76 15.74 0.45
C PHE A 21 1.70 16.47 1.28
N ALA A 22 0.42 16.29 0.95
CA ALA A 22 -0.68 16.89 1.69
C ALA A 22 -1.00 16.04 2.93
N LEU A 23 -1.01 16.68 4.10
CA LEU A 23 -1.28 16.03 5.38
C LEU A 23 -2.77 15.98 5.72
N SER A 24 -3.54 17.01 5.32
CA SER A 24 -5.01 16.99 5.38
C SER A 24 -5.60 18.26 4.75
N GLY A 25 -6.38 18.13 3.67
CA GLY A 25 -7.12 19.25 3.07
C GLY A 25 -6.28 20.41 2.50
N ASN A 26 -4.96 20.36 2.61
CA ASN A 26 -4.03 21.44 2.24
C ASN A 26 -3.38 21.27 0.87
N VAL A 27 -3.91 20.38 0.02
CA VAL A 27 -3.39 20.14 -1.34
C VAL A 27 -3.31 21.44 -2.13
N GLY A 28 -4.34 22.30 -2.04
CA GLY A 28 -4.37 23.57 -2.76
C GLY A 28 -3.28 24.55 -2.35
N ASP A 29 -2.93 24.60 -1.06
CA ASP A 29 -1.86 25.46 -0.55
C ASP A 29 -0.47 24.95 -0.98
N ILE A 30 -0.27 23.64 -0.94
CA ILE A 30 0.97 23.02 -1.41
C ILE A 30 1.14 23.25 -2.92
N VAL A 31 0.09 23.02 -3.72
CA VAL A 31 0.13 23.25 -5.17
C VAL A 31 0.42 24.72 -5.47
N ALA A 32 -0.28 25.66 -4.82
CA ALA A 32 -0.01 27.08 -5.03
C ALA A 32 1.42 27.48 -4.69
N LYS A 33 1.99 26.90 -3.61
CA LYS A 33 3.37 27.14 -3.21
C LYS A 33 4.39 26.52 -4.19
N ASP A 34 4.14 25.31 -4.66
CA ASP A 34 4.97 24.65 -5.66
C ASP A 34 4.95 25.42 -6.99
N ASP A 35 3.77 25.80 -7.46
CA ASP A 35 3.59 26.60 -8.69
C ASP A 35 4.31 27.96 -8.60
N ALA A 36 4.24 28.62 -7.44
CA ALA A 36 4.96 29.88 -7.21
C ALA A 36 6.49 29.68 -7.23
N GLN A 37 6.99 28.58 -6.65
CA GLN A 37 8.41 28.25 -6.67
C GLN A 37 8.89 27.90 -8.08
N MET A 38 8.12 27.09 -8.81
CA MET A 38 8.40 26.72 -10.20
C MET A 38 8.43 27.95 -11.10
N SER A 39 7.45 28.84 -10.96
CA SER A 39 7.39 30.10 -11.72
C SER A 39 8.59 30.99 -11.44
N THR A 40 8.98 31.12 -10.16
CA THR A 40 10.16 31.92 -9.77
C THR A 40 11.44 31.30 -10.34
N ALA A 41 11.59 29.98 -10.26
CA ALA A 41 12.74 29.27 -10.82
C ALA A 41 12.81 29.43 -12.35
N HIS A 42 11.68 29.38 -13.06
CA HIS A 42 11.61 29.63 -14.50
C HIS A 42 12.02 31.07 -14.85
N LEU A 43 11.54 32.07 -14.10
CA LEU A 43 11.93 33.47 -14.32
C LEU A 43 13.42 33.68 -14.13
N LEU A 44 14.01 33.13 -13.06
CA LEU A 44 15.44 33.19 -12.80
C LEU A 44 16.25 32.43 -13.85
N GLY A 45 15.76 31.27 -14.29
CA GLY A 45 16.37 30.48 -15.36
C GLY A 45 16.40 31.23 -16.69
N MET A 46 15.28 31.86 -17.08
CA MET A 46 15.19 32.69 -18.27
C MET A 46 16.11 33.92 -18.17
N LEU A 47 16.11 34.63 -17.04
CA LEU A 47 16.99 35.77 -16.82
C LEU A 47 18.46 35.36 -16.93
N SER A 48 18.83 34.23 -16.33
CA SER A 48 20.18 33.68 -16.42
C SER A 48 20.54 33.28 -17.85
N GLY A 49 19.61 32.67 -18.60
CA GLY A 49 19.77 32.29 -19.99
C GLY A 49 20.00 33.51 -20.90
N VAL A 50 19.18 34.55 -20.75
CA VAL A 50 19.36 35.83 -21.47
C VAL A 50 20.72 36.43 -21.14
N GLY A 51 21.10 36.46 -19.85
CA GLY A 51 22.43 36.91 -19.41
C GLY A 51 23.56 36.14 -20.09
N LEU A 52 23.49 34.81 -20.13
CA LEU A 52 24.51 33.97 -20.77
C LEU A 52 24.63 34.24 -22.27
N ILE A 53 23.50 34.47 -22.97
CA ILE A 53 23.50 34.80 -24.39
C ILE A 53 24.19 36.15 -24.65
N THR A 54 24.04 37.13 -23.75
CA THR A 54 24.75 38.42 -23.91
C THR A 54 26.28 38.30 -23.84
N VAL A 55 26.81 37.24 -23.21
CA VAL A 55 28.26 37.00 -23.10
C VAL A 55 28.84 36.51 -24.43
N SER A 56 28.20 35.54 -25.08
CA SER A 56 28.66 35.01 -26.37
C SER A 56 27.54 34.32 -27.12
N HIS A 57 27.44 34.60 -28.42
CA HIS A 57 26.49 33.97 -29.34
C HIS A 57 27.13 32.85 -30.17
N SER A 58 28.38 32.49 -29.88
CA SER A 58 29.07 31.46 -30.66
C SER A 58 28.41 30.09 -30.42
N PRO A 59 28.16 29.28 -31.47
CA PRO A 59 27.56 27.97 -31.30
C PRO A 59 28.34 27.08 -30.32
N ALA A 60 29.66 27.13 -30.39
CA ALA A 60 30.54 26.37 -29.50
C ALA A 60 30.30 26.71 -28.02
N PHE A 61 30.21 28.01 -27.67
CA PHE A 61 29.93 28.44 -26.30
C PHE A 61 28.57 27.93 -25.81
N LEU A 62 27.52 28.08 -26.61
CA LEU A 62 26.17 27.64 -26.25
C LEU A 62 26.11 26.12 -26.03
N PHE A 63 26.74 25.34 -26.91
CA PHE A 63 26.81 23.89 -26.74
C PHE A 63 27.61 23.48 -25.50
N THR A 64 28.71 24.17 -25.18
CA THR A 64 29.48 23.91 -23.95
C THR A 64 28.66 24.22 -22.70
N VAL A 65 27.98 25.37 -22.67
CA VAL A 65 27.12 25.75 -21.54
C VAL A 65 25.97 24.75 -21.38
N PHE A 66 25.31 24.37 -22.48
CA PHE A 66 24.26 23.36 -22.46
C PHE A 66 24.76 22.00 -21.96
N ALA A 67 25.93 21.57 -22.43
CA ALA A 67 26.56 20.31 -22.02
C ALA A 67 26.98 20.32 -20.55
N ALA A 68 27.24 21.49 -19.95
CA ALA A 68 27.55 21.63 -18.53
C ALA A 68 26.28 21.72 -17.65
N LEU A 69 25.29 22.51 -18.06
CA LEU A 69 24.06 22.74 -17.30
C LEU A 69 23.11 21.53 -17.31
N THR A 70 23.07 20.76 -18.41
CA THR A 70 22.16 19.62 -18.52
C THR A 70 22.46 18.52 -17.49
N PRO A 71 23.70 18.03 -17.33
CA PRO A 71 24.03 17.07 -16.28
C PRO A 71 23.79 17.63 -14.87
N LEU A 72 24.05 18.92 -14.65
CA LEU A 72 23.79 19.58 -13.36
C LEU A 72 22.29 19.60 -13.03
N ASN A 73 21.44 19.90 -14.02
CA ASN A 73 20.00 19.85 -13.87
C ASN A 73 19.53 18.42 -13.55
N ILE A 74 19.98 17.43 -14.33
CA ILE A 74 19.66 16.01 -14.10
C ILE A 74 20.12 15.57 -12.70
N TRP A 75 21.31 15.96 -12.26
CA TRP A 75 21.82 15.64 -10.93
C TRP A 75 21.00 16.29 -9.81
N SER A 76 20.57 17.53 -10.00
CA SER A 76 19.70 18.23 -9.04
C SER A 76 18.34 17.56 -8.93
N THR A 77 17.74 17.18 -10.05
CA THR A 77 16.49 16.40 -10.08
C THR A 77 16.67 15.04 -9.41
N TYR A 78 17.78 14.36 -9.64
CA TYR A 78 18.09 13.10 -8.95
C TYR A 78 18.22 13.28 -7.43
N LYS A 79 18.88 14.35 -6.97
CA LYS A 79 19.00 14.68 -5.54
C LYS A 79 17.64 15.02 -4.92
N LEU A 80 16.80 15.77 -5.63
CA LEU A 80 15.42 16.07 -5.23
C LEU A 80 14.62 14.77 -5.04
N LEU A 81 14.63 13.89 -6.03
CA LEU A 81 13.95 12.60 -5.97
C LEU A 81 14.45 11.73 -4.81
N ARG A 82 15.75 11.78 -4.49
CA ARG A 82 16.32 11.03 -3.37
C ARG A 82 15.94 11.54 -1.99
N VAL A 83 15.65 12.83 -1.86
CA VAL A 83 15.27 13.46 -0.58
C VAL A 83 13.76 13.46 -0.39
N ALA A 84 12.98 13.36 -1.48
CA ALA A 84 11.53 13.18 -1.40
C ALA A 84 11.19 11.92 -0.58
N GLN A 85 10.66 12.14 0.62
CA GLN A 85 10.13 11.08 1.47
C GLN A 85 8.62 11.00 1.23
N PHE A 86 8.16 9.87 0.69
CA PHE A 86 6.73 9.61 0.59
C PHE A 86 6.29 8.86 1.84
N GLU A 87 5.69 9.57 2.79
CA GLU A 87 5.11 9.02 4.03
C GLU A 87 3.81 8.23 3.79
N ILE A 88 3.49 7.97 2.52
CA ILE A 88 2.40 7.12 2.12
C ILE A 88 2.71 5.66 2.40
N LEU A 89 1.75 5.01 3.05
CA LEU A 89 1.66 3.57 3.17
C LEU A 89 1.39 2.96 1.80
N ASN A 90 2.40 2.32 1.21
CA ASN A 90 2.19 1.38 0.12
C ASN A 90 2.07 -0.06 0.68
N GLN A 91 1.62 -1.00 -0.14
CA GLN A 91 1.47 -2.40 0.30
C GLN A 91 2.77 -3.00 0.89
N PRO A 92 3.95 -2.83 0.27
CA PRO A 92 5.21 -3.29 0.87
C PRO A 92 5.46 -2.69 2.27
N LYS A 93 5.44 -1.35 2.41
CA LYS A 93 5.70 -0.66 3.68
C LYS A 93 4.75 -1.13 4.76
N LEU A 94 3.46 -1.23 4.43
CA LEU A 94 2.47 -1.71 5.38
C LEU A 94 2.70 -3.18 5.77
N THR A 95 3.13 -4.02 4.83
CA THR A 95 3.49 -5.42 5.13
C THR A 95 4.66 -5.48 6.12
N LEU A 96 5.66 -4.63 5.93
CA LEU A 96 6.83 -4.56 6.82
C LEU A 96 6.48 -3.96 8.19
N LEU A 97 5.70 -2.88 8.23
CA LEU A 97 5.22 -2.29 9.47
C LEU A 97 4.35 -3.26 10.25
N GLY A 98 3.44 -3.96 9.56
CA GLY A 98 2.61 -5.01 10.16
C GLY A 98 3.45 -6.15 10.73
N ARG A 99 4.49 -6.59 10.01
CA ARG A 99 5.41 -7.62 10.52
C ARG A 99 6.16 -7.15 11.78
N VAL A 100 6.73 -5.94 11.75
CA VAL A 100 7.43 -5.37 12.92
C VAL A 100 6.47 -5.21 14.10
N TYR A 101 5.22 -4.81 13.85
CA TYR A 101 4.20 -4.69 14.87
C TYR A 101 3.80 -6.05 15.47
N ILE A 102 3.64 -7.09 14.66
CA ILE A 102 3.37 -8.46 15.15
C ILE A 102 4.51 -8.93 16.06
N ASP A 103 5.77 -8.63 15.70
CA ASP A 103 6.94 -9.10 16.43
C ASP A 103 7.23 -8.29 17.72
N THR A 104 6.97 -6.97 17.70
CA THR A 104 7.43 -6.04 18.74
C THR A 104 6.33 -5.26 19.44
N GLY A 105 5.10 -5.28 18.91
CA GLY A 105 3.98 -4.45 19.35
C GLY A 105 4.13 -2.96 19.04
N LYS A 106 5.10 -2.56 18.21
CA LYS A 106 5.36 -1.15 17.88
C LYS A 106 5.54 -0.94 16.38
N VAL A 107 5.18 0.26 15.92
CA VAL A 107 5.42 0.74 14.55
C VAL A 107 6.70 1.58 14.54
N VAL A 108 7.53 1.36 13.51
CA VAL A 108 8.78 2.10 13.29
C VAL A 108 8.56 3.34 12.43
N MET A 109 9.45 4.32 12.54
CA MET A 109 9.42 5.53 11.73
C MET A 109 10.01 5.29 10.33
N MET A 110 9.67 6.16 9.37
CA MET A 110 10.16 6.09 7.99
C MET A 110 11.70 6.04 7.89
N ASN A 111 12.40 6.79 8.73
CA ASN A 111 13.86 6.84 8.77
C ASN A 111 14.50 5.48 9.11
N GLU A 112 13.85 4.66 9.92
CA GLU A 112 14.28 3.31 10.30
C GLU A 112 14.03 2.27 9.20
N LEU A 113 13.11 2.59 8.26
CA LEU A 113 12.77 1.76 7.10
C LEU A 113 13.62 2.07 5.88
N THR A 114 14.16 3.29 5.78
CA THR A 114 14.92 3.77 4.61
C THR A 114 16.13 2.86 4.28
N GLY A 115 16.75 2.22 5.28
CA GLY A 115 17.84 1.25 5.07
C GLY A 115 17.41 -0.14 4.56
N LYS A 116 16.10 -0.41 4.57
CA LYS A 116 15.48 -1.72 4.26
C LYS A 116 14.69 -1.71 2.94
N GLU A 117 14.42 -0.54 2.39
CA GLU A 117 13.77 -0.34 1.10
C GLU A 117 14.76 -0.41 -0.07
N ILE A 118 14.32 -0.97 -1.21
CA ILE A 118 15.00 -0.92 -2.50
C ILE A 118 14.07 -0.22 -3.49
N GLY A 119 14.58 0.76 -4.23
CA GLY A 119 13.85 1.41 -5.33
C GLY A 119 12.61 2.19 -4.88
N PHE A 120 12.79 3.37 -4.29
CA PHE A 120 11.72 4.30 -3.88
C PHE A 120 10.55 3.66 -3.08
N GLY A 121 10.81 2.56 -2.37
CA GLY A 121 9.82 1.85 -1.56
C GLY A 121 8.99 0.79 -2.30
N GLU A 122 9.26 0.50 -3.58
CA GLU A 122 8.57 -0.55 -4.34
C GLU A 122 8.98 -1.97 -3.92
N TRP A 123 10.20 -2.13 -3.41
CA TRP A 123 10.76 -3.42 -3.03
C TRP A 123 11.30 -3.38 -1.62
N ILE A 124 11.09 -4.47 -0.88
CA ILE A 124 11.60 -4.64 0.48
C ILE A 124 12.55 -5.83 0.49
N LYS A 125 13.74 -5.65 1.08
CA LYS A 125 14.65 -6.77 1.28
C LYS A 125 13.99 -7.80 2.21
N PRO A 126 13.96 -9.10 1.85
CA PRO A 126 13.53 -10.14 2.76
C PRO A 126 14.32 -10.02 4.07
N PHE A 127 13.64 -9.88 5.20
CA PHE A 127 14.24 -9.74 6.51
C PHE A 127 13.94 -10.97 7.37
N GLY A 128 14.93 -11.49 8.13
CA GLY A 128 14.74 -12.45 9.22
C GLY A 128 14.98 -13.93 8.89
N GLU A 129 15.69 -14.65 9.77
CA GLU A 129 16.02 -16.09 9.65
C GLU A 129 14.89 -17.04 10.11
N LYS A 130 13.82 -16.52 10.72
CA LYS A 130 12.56 -17.25 10.98
C LYS A 130 11.40 -16.25 10.93
N GLY A 131 10.36 -16.54 10.16
CA GLY A 131 9.26 -15.60 9.98
C GLY A 131 9.65 -14.36 9.18
N GLY A 132 10.59 -14.46 8.24
CA GLY A 132 10.79 -13.35 7.31
C GLY A 132 9.54 -13.04 6.50
N ILE A 133 9.48 -11.87 5.86
CA ILE A 133 8.40 -11.50 4.91
C ILE A 133 8.51 -12.43 3.70
N ASN A 134 8.10 -13.69 3.85
CA ASN A 134 8.04 -14.69 2.81
C ASN A 134 6.59 -14.93 2.36
N VAL A 135 5.63 -14.19 2.92
CA VAL A 135 4.25 -14.23 2.46
C VAL A 135 4.08 -13.33 1.25
N ARG A 136 3.75 -13.93 0.12
CA ARG A 136 3.32 -13.19 -1.07
C ARG A 136 1.85 -12.79 -0.89
N ILE A 137 1.58 -11.50 -0.67
CA ILE A 137 0.22 -10.97 -0.53
C ILE A 137 -0.24 -10.36 -1.87
N LYS A 138 -1.44 -10.72 -2.33
CA LYS A 138 -2.08 -10.12 -3.51
C LYS A 138 -3.44 -9.54 -3.15
N LEU A 139 -3.65 -8.27 -3.51
CA LEU A 139 -4.83 -7.49 -3.16
C LEU A 139 -5.81 -7.41 -4.34
N GLY A 140 -7.10 -7.53 -4.04
CA GLY A 140 -8.20 -7.34 -5.00
C GLY A 140 -8.19 -8.32 -6.17
N VAL A 141 -7.81 -9.57 -5.93
CA VAL A 141 -7.76 -10.61 -6.98
C VAL A 141 -9.17 -11.16 -7.27
N PRO A 142 -9.40 -11.74 -8.48
CA PRO A 142 -10.66 -12.43 -8.75
C PRO A 142 -10.81 -13.68 -7.88
N ALA A 143 -12.05 -14.00 -7.50
CA ALA A 143 -12.38 -15.17 -6.67
C ALA A 143 -11.86 -16.49 -7.27
N GLU A 144 -11.92 -16.65 -8.59
CA GLU A 144 -11.43 -17.83 -9.29
C GLU A 144 -9.92 -18.10 -9.10
N LYS A 145 -9.14 -17.04 -8.82
CA LYS A 145 -7.70 -17.15 -8.58
C LYS A 145 -7.40 -17.41 -7.11
N ALA A 146 -8.27 -16.90 -6.23
CA ALA A 146 -8.13 -17.03 -4.79
C ALA A 146 -8.63 -18.38 -4.28
N PHE A 147 -9.67 -18.97 -4.88
CA PHE A 147 -10.34 -20.17 -4.39
C PHE A 147 -10.33 -21.30 -5.43
N ALA A 148 -10.30 -22.56 -4.97
CA ALA A 148 -10.34 -23.73 -5.84
C ALA A 148 -11.77 -24.14 -6.24
N GLY A 149 -12.79 -23.71 -5.49
CA GLY A 149 -14.19 -24.01 -5.78
C GLY A 149 -15.18 -23.30 -4.84
N GLY A 150 -16.47 -23.34 -5.19
CA GLY A 150 -17.52 -22.61 -4.47
C GLY A 150 -17.69 -23.00 -3.00
N GLY A 151 -17.54 -24.28 -2.66
CA GLY A 151 -17.62 -24.72 -1.25
C GLY A 151 -16.47 -24.23 -0.38
N GLU A 152 -15.32 -23.85 -0.95
CA GLU A 152 -14.23 -23.19 -0.20
C GLU A 152 -14.59 -21.73 0.09
N VAL A 153 -15.22 -21.05 -0.88
CA VAL A 153 -15.71 -19.68 -0.73
C VAL A 153 -16.76 -19.61 0.37
N GLU A 154 -17.77 -20.49 0.33
CA GLU A 154 -18.86 -20.51 1.31
C GLU A 154 -18.33 -20.62 2.74
N ARG A 155 -17.40 -21.54 2.98
CA ARG A 155 -16.84 -21.74 4.32
C ARG A 155 -15.95 -20.58 4.80
N VAL A 156 -15.21 -19.93 3.90
CA VAL A 156 -14.47 -18.69 4.26
C VAL A 156 -15.44 -17.56 4.56
N VAL A 157 -16.51 -17.43 3.77
CA VAL A 157 -17.57 -16.44 4.00
C VAL A 157 -18.25 -16.69 5.34
N ASP A 158 -18.54 -17.93 5.72
CA ASP A 158 -19.15 -18.23 7.03
C ASP A 158 -18.33 -17.69 8.21
N VAL A 159 -16.99 -17.73 8.10
CA VAL A 159 -16.08 -17.22 9.13
C VAL A 159 -15.94 -15.69 9.07
N MET A 160 -15.82 -15.13 7.87
CA MET A 160 -15.41 -13.73 7.65
C MET A 160 -16.53 -12.79 7.19
N ARG A 161 -17.78 -13.25 7.10
CA ARG A 161 -18.92 -12.48 6.54
C ARG A 161 -19.13 -11.07 7.08
N ASN A 162 -18.74 -10.83 8.33
CA ASN A 162 -18.90 -9.54 9.00
C ASN A 162 -17.76 -8.56 8.72
N GLU A 163 -16.71 -8.98 8.03
CA GLU A 163 -15.61 -8.12 7.59
C GLU A 163 -15.91 -7.57 6.19
N ASN A 164 -15.24 -6.48 5.80
CA ASN A 164 -15.29 -5.94 4.44
C ASN A 164 -14.24 -6.56 3.51
N TYR A 165 -13.61 -7.65 3.92
CA TYR A 165 -12.61 -8.37 3.13
C TYR A 165 -12.65 -9.87 3.44
N LEU A 166 -12.19 -10.67 2.48
CA LEU A 166 -11.98 -12.12 2.63
C LEU A 166 -10.50 -12.43 2.43
N LEU A 167 -10.02 -13.45 3.14
CA LEU A 167 -8.66 -13.97 3.01
C LEU A 167 -8.70 -15.43 2.58
N ASN A 168 -7.81 -15.79 1.66
CA ASN A 168 -7.53 -17.18 1.39
C ASN A 168 -6.05 -17.42 1.08
N TYR A 169 -5.50 -18.49 1.62
CA TYR A 169 -4.16 -18.93 1.32
C TYR A 169 -4.20 -20.03 0.27
N HIS A 170 -3.70 -19.73 -0.93
CA HIS A 170 -3.75 -20.64 -2.07
C HIS A 170 -2.46 -20.52 -2.90
N ARG A 171 -1.84 -21.67 -3.24
CA ARG A 171 -0.63 -21.76 -4.06
C ARG A 171 0.49 -20.82 -3.58
N ASP A 172 0.84 -20.93 -2.30
CA ASP A 172 1.94 -20.17 -1.69
C ASP A 172 1.73 -18.65 -1.78
N THR A 173 0.47 -18.22 -1.64
CA THR A 173 0.07 -16.80 -1.77
C THR A 173 -1.14 -16.54 -0.92
N MET A 174 -1.07 -15.45 -0.17
CA MET A 174 -2.21 -14.90 0.54
C MET A 174 -2.99 -13.98 -0.40
N HIS A 175 -4.21 -14.38 -0.72
CA HIS A 175 -5.12 -13.64 -1.57
C HIS A 175 -6.10 -12.87 -0.69
N VAL A 176 -6.23 -11.58 -0.95
CA VAL A 176 -7.17 -10.68 -0.29
C VAL A 176 -8.21 -10.24 -1.30
N LEU A 177 -9.48 -10.38 -0.95
CA LEU A 177 -10.61 -9.91 -1.75
C LEU A 177 -11.37 -8.86 -0.96
N PHE A 178 -11.75 -7.78 -1.62
CA PHE A 178 -12.45 -6.67 -0.97
C PHE A 178 -13.92 -6.65 -1.31
N HIS A 179 -14.73 -6.33 -0.31
CA HIS A 179 -16.12 -5.99 -0.52
C HIS A 179 -16.24 -4.66 -1.29
N GLN A 180 -17.37 -4.43 -1.95
CA GLN A 180 -17.66 -3.15 -2.60
C GLN A 180 -17.64 -1.96 -1.63
N ASP A 181 -17.92 -2.20 -0.36
CA ASP A 181 -17.96 -1.19 0.71
C ASP A 181 -16.62 -1.09 1.47
N ALA A 182 -15.54 -1.69 0.96
CA ALA A 182 -14.25 -1.68 1.64
C ALA A 182 -13.59 -0.29 1.55
N GLU A 183 -13.15 0.21 2.71
CA GLU A 183 -12.44 1.49 2.83
C GLU A 183 -10.94 1.29 3.09
N SER A 184 -10.18 2.40 3.17
CA SER A 184 -8.73 2.37 3.43
C SER A 184 -8.37 1.57 4.67
N ASN A 185 -9.14 1.70 5.75
CA ASN A 185 -8.93 0.95 6.99
C ASN A 185 -9.12 -0.56 6.81
N ASP A 186 -10.05 -0.99 5.96
CA ASP A 186 -10.24 -2.42 5.67
C ASP A 186 -9.04 -2.99 4.92
N VAL A 187 -8.43 -2.19 4.04
CA VAL A 187 -7.19 -2.61 3.37
C VAL A 187 -6.04 -2.73 4.37
N ILE A 188 -5.86 -1.76 5.27
CA ILE A 188 -4.83 -1.81 6.31
C ILE A 188 -5.04 -3.04 7.21
N LYS A 189 -6.27 -3.25 7.67
CA LYS A 189 -6.68 -4.37 8.49
C LYS A 189 -6.46 -5.71 7.79
N SER A 190 -6.75 -5.78 6.49
CA SER A 190 -6.59 -7.01 5.70
C SER A 190 -5.14 -7.47 5.61
N ILE A 191 -4.18 -6.54 5.49
CA ILE A 191 -2.75 -6.87 5.41
C ILE A 191 -2.24 -7.34 6.78
N LEU A 192 -2.63 -6.67 7.86
CA LEU A 192 -2.29 -7.10 9.22
C LEU A 192 -2.86 -8.50 9.51
N HIS A 193 -4.13 -8.71 9.14
CA HIS A 193 -4.79 -10.00 9.30
C HIS A 193 -4.12 -11.09 8.44
N ALA A 194 -3.79 -10.80 7.18
CA ALA A 194 -3.09 -11.70 6.27
C ALA A 194 -1.74 -12.18 6.83
N LEU A 195 -0.96 -11.27 7.43
CA LEU A 195 0.33 -11.61 8.05
C LEU A 195 0.15 -12.52 9.26
N ARG A 196 -0.74 -12.16 10.19
CA ARG A 196 -0.99 -12.96 11.38
C ARG A 196 -1.55 -14.34 11.01
N PHE A 197 -2.46 -14.38 10.06
CA PHE A 197 -3.06 -15.62 9.58
C PHE A 197 -2.00 -16.54 8.97
N HIS A 198 -1.12 -16.00 8.13
CA HIS A 198 0.00 -16.76 7.56
C HIS A 198 0.93 -17.34 8.64
N ASP A 199 1.23 -16.60 9.71
CA ASP A 199 2.07 -17.11 10.80
C ASP A 199 1.41 -18.30 11.53
N LEU A 200 0.09 -18.24 11.77
CA LEU A 200 -0.64 -19.36 12.38
C LEU A 200 -0.66 -20.57 11.44
N LEU A 201 -0.89 -20.36 10.14
CA LEU A 201 -0.80 -21.44 9.15
C LEU A 201 0.59 -22.09 9.14
N ALA A 202 1.66 -21.28 9.22
CA ALA A 202 3.03 -21.78 9.26
C ALA A 202 3.32 -22.57 10.54
N GLN A 203 2.82 -22.12 11.69
CA GLN A 203 2.95 -22.81 12.98
C GLN A 203 2.20 -24.15 13.01
N SER A 204 1.03 -24.21 12.36
CA SER A 204 0.23 -25.43 12.23
C SER A 204 0.69 -26.36 11.10
N GLY A 205 1.72 -25.96 10.32
CA GLY A 205 2.21 -26.76 9.18
C GLY A 205 1.31 -26.73 7.94
N LEU A 206 0.28 -25.88 7.91
CA LEU A 206 -0.74 -25.78 6.86
C LEU A 206 -0.29 -24.97 5.64
N THR A 207 0.92 -24.39 5.68
CA THR A 207 1.49 -23.68 4.52
C THR A 207 1.94 -24.62 3.41
N SER A 208 2.17 -25.90 3.74
CA SER A 208 2.60 -26.95 2.80
C SER A 208 1.42 -27.73 2.19
N THR A 209 0.18 -27.38 2.52
CA THR A 209 -1.01 -28.06 2.01
C THR A 209 -1.21 -27.71 0.53
N HIS A 210 -0.72 -28.57 -0.36
CA HIS A 210 -0.64 -28.28 -1.80
C HIS A 210 -1.91 -28.61 -2.59
N THR A 211 -2.77 -29.53 -2.09
CA THR A 211 -3.95 -29.96 -2.82
C THR A 211 -5.26 -29.48 -2.17
N PRO A 212 -6.32 -29.22 -2.97
CA PRO A 212 -7.65 -28.92 -2.43
C PRO A 212 -8.21 -30.04 -1.53
N ALA A 213 -7.83 -31.29 -1.78
CA ALA A 213 -8.29 -32.45 -0.99
C ALA A 213 -7.64 -32.50 0.40
N ASP A 214 -6.39 -32.09 0.53
CA ASP A 214 -5.72 -32.00 1.82
C ASP A 214 -6.32 -30.85 2.66
N ARG A 215 -6.65 -29.73 2.02
CA ARG A 215 -7.34 -28.60 2.68
C ARG A 215 -8.75 -28.94 3.13
N GLU A 216 -9.45 -29.84 2.44
CA GLU A 216 -10.75 -30.35 2.91
C GLU A 216 -10.62 -31.10 4.24
N ARG A 217 -9.57 -31.92 4.37
CA ARG A 217 -9.32 -32.72 5.59
C ARG A 217 -8.83 -31.87 6.76
N GLU A 218 -8.11 -30.79 6.45
CA GLU A 218 -7.52 -29.87 7.42
C GLU A 218 -8.36 -28.60 7.62
N TRP A 219 -9.59 -28.58 7.10
CA TRP A 219 -10.44 -27.39 7.12
C TRP A 219 -10.69 -26.87 8.53
N ASP A 220 -10.93 -27.75 9.49
CA ASP A 220 -11.21 -27.34 10.87
C ASP A 220 -10.00 -26.61 11.50
N ALA A 221 -8.79 -27.09 11.23
CA ALA A 221 -7.56 -26.44 11.68
C ALA A 221 -7.34 -25.10 10.96
N TYR A 222 -7.61 -25.06 9.65
CA TYR A 222 -7.53 -23.84 8.84
C TYR A 222 -8.53 -22.77 9.31
N ALA A 223 -9.78 -23.16 9.54
CA ALA A 223 -10.84 -22.29 10.03
C ALA A 223 -10.56 -21.82 11.46
N THR A 224 -9.97 -22.67 12.31
CA THR A 224 -9.51 -22.28 13.65
C THR A 224 -8.44 -21.21 13.57
N ALA A 225 -7.39 -21.44 12.76
CA ALA A 225 -6.34 -20.43 12.54
C ALA A 225 -6.91 -19.11 12.00
N MET A 226 -7.89 -19.17 11.09
CA MET A 226 -8.55 -17.98 10.53
C MET A 226 -9.38 -17.22 11.58
N ARG A 227 -10.12 -17.93 12.44
CA ARG A 227 -10.89 -17.32 13.53
C ARG A 227 -9.97 -16.68 14.57
N GLU A 228 -8.90 -17.37 14.94
CA GLU A 228 -7.91 -16.86 15.89
C GLU A 228 -7.18 -15.63 15.36
N SER A 229 -6.75 -15.65 14.09
CA SER A 229 -6.13 -14.47 13.47
C SER A 229 -7.10 -13.31 13.34
N LEU A 230 -8.38 -13.58 13.05
CA LEU A 230 -9.41 -12.56 12.94
C LEU A 230 -9.67 -11.89 14.29
N LEU A 231 -9.83 -12.68 15.35
CA LEU A 231 -10.05 -12.19 16.71
C LEU A 231 -8.88 -11.33 17.19
N TRP A 232 -7.65 -11.84 17.03
CA TRP A 232 -6.43 -11.09 17.35
C TRP A 232 -6.35 -9.77 16.58
N THR A 233 -6.68 -9.79 15.29
CA THR A 233 -6.65 -8.58 14.45
C THR A 233 -7.69 -7.57 14.92
N ARG A 234 -8.92 -7.99 15.25
CA ARG A 234 -9.95 -7.09 15.76
C ARG A 234 -9.53 -6.39 17.05
N GLU A 235 -8.88 -7.10 17.96
CA GLU A 235 -8.39 -6.55 19.23
C GLU A 235 -7.22 -5.58 19.03
N ARG A 236 -6.27 -5.92 18.16
CA ARG A 236 -5.01 -5.17 18.00
C ARG A 236 -5.02 -4.12 16.91
N PHE A 237 -6.03 -4.10 16.04
CA PHE A 237 -6.07 -3.16 14.92
C PHE A 237 -6.17 -1.71 15.38
N GLY A 238 -6.96 -1.42 16.41
CA GLY A 238 -7.06 -0.06 16.96
C GLY A 238 -5.72 0.46 17.49
N GLU A 239 -4.98 -0.37 18.22
CA GLU A 239 -3.64 -0.05 18.71
C GLU A 239 -2.65 0.17 17.55
N PHE A 240 -2.72 -0.68 16.52
CA PHE A 240 -1.87 -0.59 15.35
C PHE A 240 -2.08 0.71 14.57
N VAL A 241 -3.34 1.09 14.30
CA VAL A 241 -3.66 2.36 13.63
C VAL A 241 -3.22 3.54 14.48
N ALA A 242 -3.44 3.50 15.80
CA ALA A 242 -2.98 4.55 16.70
C ALA A 242 -1.44 4.67 16.76
N GLU A 243 -0.70 3.58 16.55
CA GLU A 243 0.77 3.62 16.40
C GLU A 243 1.19 4.16 15.02
N LEU A 244 0.46 3.85 13.95
CA LEU A 244 0.70 4.45 12.62
C LEU A 244 0.54 5.97 12.68
N ASP A 245 -0.58 6.44 13.22
CA ASP A 245 -0.90 7.86 13.34
C ASP A 245 0.11 8.59 14.25
N ARG A 246 0.53 7.96 15.36
CA ARG A 246 1.56 8.53 16.27
C ARG A 246 2.95 8.65 15.64
N ARG A 247 3.18 7.99 14.52
CA ARG A 247 4.46 7.99 13.79
C ARG A 247 4.33 8.72 12.45
N ASP A 248 3.28 9.52 12.29
CA ASP A 248 2.98 10.36 11.13
C ASP A 248 2.81 9.56 9.82
N TRP A 249 2.41 8.29 9.90
CA TRP A 249 2.06 7.52 8.71
C TRP A 249 0.70 7.95 8.17
N GLN A 250 0.65 8.34 6.90
CA GLN A 250 -0.61 8.67 6.24
C GLN A 250 -1.40 7.38 5.93
N SER A 251 -2.47 7.14 6.70
CA SER A 251 -3.37 5.98 6.61
C SER A 251 -4.61 6.25 5.76
N ASP A 252 -4.89 7.52 5.45
CA ASP A 252 -6.07 8.03 4.75
C ASP A 252 -5.86 8.20 3.24
N VAL A 253 -4.64 8.57 2.83
CA VAL A 253 -4.24 8.70 1.42
C VAL A 253 -3.56 7.41 0.98
N VAL A 254 -4.28 6.57 0.22
CA VAL A 254 -3.70 5.26 -0.13
C VAL A 254 -3.65 4.88 -1.60
N PHE A 255 -2.44 4.51 -2.01
CA PHE A 255 -2.12 3.86 -3.28
C PHE A 255 -1.87 2.38 -3.03
N TRP A 256 -2.93 1.59 -3.08
CA TRP A 256 -2.83 0.14 -3.06
C TRP A 256 -2.58 -0.39 -4.47
N ASN A 257 -1.64 -1.32 -4.63
CA ASN A 257 -1.47 -2.05 -5.90
C ASN A 257 -2.53 -3.17 -6.02
N ASP A 258 -3.78 -2.77 -5.83
CA ASP A 258 -5.00 -3.57 -5.91
C ASP A 258 -5.37 -3.77 -7.38
N SER A 259 -5.80 -4.99 -7.76
CA SER A 259 -6.21 -5.28 -9.16
C SER A 259 -7.57 -4.66 -9.54
N GLY A 260 -8.21 -3.94 -8.61
CA GLY A 260 -9.45 -3.18 -8.77
C GLY A 260 -10.73 -4.00 -8.64
N LEU A 261 -10.63 -5.32 -8.42
CA LEU A 261 -11.81 -6.18 -8.36
C LEU A 261 -12.45 -6.12 -6.98
N ARG A 262 -13.78 -6.06 -6.99
CA ARG A 262 -14.62 -6.08 -5.80
C ARG A 262 -15.61 -7.22 -5.91
N VAL A 263 -15.88 -7.85 -4.78
CA VAL A 263 -16.81 -8.97 -4.66
C VAL A 263 -17.89 -8.61 -3.65
N THR A 264 -19.05 -9.25 -3.77
CA THR A 264 -20.17 -9.04 -2.84
C THR A 264 -20.60 -10.39 -2.31
N TRP A 265 -20.92 -10.45 -1.02
CA TRP A 265 -21.49 -11.63 -0.38
C TRP A 265 -22.62 -11.21 0.55
N TYR A 266 -23.50 -12.16 0.86
CA TYR A 266 -24.64 -11.91 1.73
C TYR A 266 -24.19 -11.63 3.17
N ARG A 267 -24.71 -10.54 3.75
CA ARG A 267 -24.56 -10.16 5.16
C ARG A 267 -25.95 -10.19 5.78
N PRO A 268 -26.16 -10.83 6.94
CA PRO A 268 -27.43 -10.66 7.61
C PRO A 268 -27.49 -9.25 8.19
N PRO A 269 -28.70 -8.69 8.31
CA PRO A 269 -28.88 -7.43 8.99
C PRO A 269 -28.40 -7.53 10.44
N THR A 270 -27.61 -6.53 10.88
CA THR A 270 -27.01 -6.42 12.21
C THR A 270 -28.00 -6.54 13.38
N ASN A 271 -29.30 -6.33 13.12
CA ASN A 271 -30.38 -6.41 14.11
C ASN A 271 -30.90 -7.83 14.41
N MET A 272 -30.45 -8.87 13.72
CA MET A 272 -31.03 -10.22 13.89
C MET A 272 -30.34 -11.08 14.97
N MET A 273 -29.25 -10.61 15.59
CA MET A 273 -28.57 -11.35 16.68
C MET A 273 -29.09 -11.02 18.09
N ALA A 274 -30.12 -10.18 18.22
CA ALA A 274 -30.69 -9.81 19.51
C ALA A 274 -31.96 -10.60 19.90
N ASP A 275 -32.55 -11.39 18.99
CA ASP A 275 -33.91 -11.93 19.17
C ASP A 275 -33.98 -13.46 19.34
N ASP A 276 -32.86 -14.18 19.32
CA ASP A 276 -32.84 -15.64 19.56
C ASP A 276 -32.73 -16.01 21.06
N SER A 277 -33.01 -15.08 21.97
CA SER A 277 -32.96 -15.31 23.43
C SER A 277 -34.32 -15.39 24.12
N ILE A 278 -35.44 -15.37 23.38
CA ILE A 278 -36.77 -15.54 23.98
C ILE A 278 -37.61 -16.51 23.14
N ILE A 279 -37.31 -17.81 23.23
CA ILE A 279 -38.32 -18.88 23.16
C ILE A 279 -37.88 -20.01 24.10
N GLU A 280 -38.20 -19.86 25.39
CA GLU A 280 -38.57 -20.98 26.28
C GLU A 280 -40.05 -20.81 26.66
#